data_AF-A0A959DHR5-F1
#
_entry.id   AF-A0A959DHR5-F1
#
_cell.length_a   1.000
_cell.length_b   1.000
_cell.length_c   1.000
_cell.angle_alpha   90.00
_cell.angle_beta   90.00
_cell.angle_gamma   90.00
#
_symmetry.space_group_name_H-M   'P 1'
#
loop_
_entity.id
_entity.type
_entity.pdbx_description
1 polymer ?
#
loop_
_entity_poly.entity_id
_entity_poly.type
_entity_poly.pdbx_seq_one_letter_code
_entity_poly.pdbx_strand_id
1 'polypeptide(L)'
;MKKFLLRADTAVQAILLAPTLAGAVFILPLILMIPLGGWQLASALAKGLAWRSRFHLAYFGLASAYCLALWAVFSGIVEINFSPVALQKLWGHEVTAILAVVVIPLVGAIKYWKVSYDDCERQEEQIV
;
A
#
# COMPACT_ATOMS: atom_id res chain seq x y z
N MET A 1 7.07 25.10 5.01
CA MET A 1 6.03 24.38 4.25
C MET A 1 6.30 22.88 4.11
N LYS A 2 7.50 22.44 3.69
CA LYS A 2 7.87 21.00 3.63
C LYS A 2 7.53 20.19 4.89
N LYS A 3 7.91 20.70 6.07
CA LYS A 3 7.68 20.02 7.36
C LYS A 3 6.20 19.76 7.65
N PHE A 4 5.34 20.74 7.38
CA PHE A 4 3.90 20.58 7.55
C PHE A 4 3.33 19.50 6.62
N LEU A 5 3.77 19.49 5.36
CA LEU A 5 3.34 18.48 4.37
C LEU A 5 3.81 17.07 4.76
N LEU A 6 5.04 16.92 5.27
CA LEU A 6 5.56 15.65 5.77
C LEU A 6 4.76 15.12 6.97
N ARG A 7 4.49 15.99 7.95
CA ARG A 7 3.70 15.61 9.14
C ARG A 7 2.26 15.26 8.78
N ALA A 8 1.64 16.04 7.90
CA ALA A 8 0.28 15.77 7.44
C ALA A 8 0.21 14.43 6.69
N ASP A 9 1.16 14.16 5.79
CA ASP A 9 1.24 12.88 5.08
C ASP A 9 1.43 11.70 6.04
N THR A 10 2.38 11.78 6.97
CA THR A 10 2.64 10.71 7.94
C THR A 10 1.45 10.48 8.87
N ALA A 11 0.72 11.54 9.26
CA ALA A 11 -0.50 11.45 10.06
C ALA A 11 -1.63 10.76 9.28
N VAL A 12 -1.88 11.14 8.02
CA VAL A 12 -2.89 10.50 7.17
C VAL A 12 -2.55 9.02 6.96
N GLN A 13 -1.28 8.69 6.68
CA GLN A 13 -0.85 7.31 6.56
C GLN A 13 -1.07 6.52 7.86
N ALA A 14 -0.77 7.10 9.03
CA ALA A 14 -1.00 6.44 10.32
C ALA A 14 -2.49 6.21 10.59
N ILE A 15 -3.35 7.19 10.29
CA ILE A 15 -4.82 7.11 10.44
C ILE A 15 -5.40 6.01 9.55
N LEU A 16 -4.83 5.78 8.36
CA LEU A 16 -5.26 4.73 7.45
C LEU A 16 -4.65 3.36 7.80
N LEU A 17 -3.39 3.34 8.22
CA LEU A 17 -2.64 2.11 8.52
C LEU A 17 -3.11 1.47 9.83
N ALA A 18 -3.32 2.24 10.90
CA ALA A 18 -3.74 1.72 12.20
C ALA A 18 -5.05 0.88 12.15
N PRO A 19 -6.15 1.36 11.55
CA PRO A 19 -7.37 0.56 11.43
C PRO A 19 -7.23 -0.59 10.42
N THR A 20 -6.36 -0.45 9.40
CA THR A 20 -6.04 -1.56 8.48
C THR A 20 -5.33 -2.71 9.24
N LEU A 21 -4.42 -2.39 10.15
CA LEU A 21 -3.73 -3.36 11.01
C LEU A 21 -4.66 -3.95 12.08
N ALA A 22 -5.48 -3.11 12.71
CA ALA A 22 -6.41 -3.54 13.76
C ALA A 22 -7.53 -4.45 13.22
N GLY A 23 -7.92 -4.25 11.96
CA GLY A 23 -9.01 -4.98 11.33
C GLY A 23 -8.65 -6.38 10.79
N ALA A 24 -7.42 -6.89 11.00
CA ALA A 24 -6.81 -8.03 10.31
C ALA A 24 -7.58 -9.38 10.29
N VAL A 25 -8.78 -9.42 10.85
CA VAL A 25 -9.67 -10.60 10.94
C VAL A 25 -10.95 -10.46 10.07
N PHE A 26 -11.19 -9.32 9.38
CA PHE A 26 -12.44 -9.07 8.63
C PHE A 26 -12.25 -8.44 7.23
N ILE A 27 -13.35 -8.24 6.50
CA ILE A 27 -13.41 -7.56 5.17
C ILE A 27 -12.93 -6.09 5.24
N LEU A 28 -13.01 -5.47 6.43
CA LEU A 28 -12.70 -4.05 6.62
C LEU A 28 -11.27 -3.64 6.18
N PRO A 29 -10.20 -4.39 6.49
CA PRO A 29 -8.87 -4.19 5.93
C PRO A 29 -8.83 -4.07 4.41
N LEU A 30 -9.56 -4.91 3.68
CA LEU A 30 -9.55 -4.88 2.21
C LEU A 30 -10.10 -3.54 1.69
N ILE A 31 -11.14 -3.02 2.34
CA ILE A 31 -11.73 -1.72 2.01
C ILE A 31 -10.75 -0.58 2.34
N LEU A 32 -10.07 -0.64 3.49
CA LEU A 32 -9.14 0.39 3.95
C LEU A 32 -7.78 0.37 3.24
N MET A 33 -7.39 -0.78 2.66
CA MET A 33 -6.18 -0.89 1.85
C MET A 33 -6.26 -0.09 0.55
N ILE A 34 -7.47 0.15 0.02
CA ILE A 34 -7.65 0.97 -1.19
C ILE A 34 -7.26 2.43 -0.93
N PRO A 35 -7.86 3.16 0.04
CA PRO A 35 -7.46 4.52 0.34
C PRO A 35 -6.03 4.62 0.88
N LEU A 36 -5.57 3.65 1.69
CA LEU A 36 -4.19 3.60 2.15
C LEU A 36 -3.20 3.48 0.98
N GLY A 37 -3.42 2.51 0.09
CA GLY A 37 -2.59 2.28 -1.08
C GLY A 37 -2.59 3.47 -2.03
N GLY A 38 -3.77 4.04 -2.30
CA GLY A 38 -3.91 5.25 -3.12
C GLY A 38 -3.15 6.44 -2.55
N TRP A 39 -3.28 6.69 -1.24
CA TRP A 39 -2.56 7.76 -0.57
C TRP A 39 -1.04 7.55 -0.61
N GLN A 40 -0.57 6.34 -0.29
CA GLN A 40 0.87 6.03 -0.31
C GLN A 40 1.47 6.11 -1.72
N LEU A 41 0.73 5.72 -2.76
CA LEU A 41 1.17 5.84 -4.15
C LEU A 41 1.35 7.32 -4.54
N ALA A 42 0.35 8.15 -4.25
CA ALA A 42 0.37 9.59 -4.51
C ALA A 42 1.49 10.28 -3.72
N SER A 43 1.63 9.94 -2.44
CA SER A 43 2.70 10.41 -1.56
C SER A 43 4.08 10.04 -2.11
N ALA A 44 4.28 8.79 -2.53
CA ALA A 44 5.56 8.33 -3.05
C ALA A 44 5.95 9.05 -4.33
N LEU A 45 5.00 9.28 -5.24
CA LEU A 45 5.24 10.06 -6.45
C LEU A 45 5.59 11.52 -6.10
N ALA A 46 4.79 12.17 -5.26
CA ALA A 46 4.99 13.56 -4.89
C ALA A 46 6.34 13.78 -4.21
N LYS A 47 6.69 12.95 -3.22
CA LYS A 47 7.97 12.98 -2.51
C LYS A 47 9.15 12.62 -3.42
N GLY A 48 8.97 11.61 -4.28
CA GLY A 48 9.95 11.18 -5.27
C GLY A 48 10.33 12.30 -6.23
N LEU A 49 9.34 13.03 -6.75
CA LEU A 49 9.56 14.17 -7.64
C LEU A 49 10.09 15.39 -6.90
N ALA A 50 9.45 15.78 -5.79
CA ALA A 50 9.79 17.00 -5.06
C ALA A 50 11.17 16.95 -4.39
N TRP A 51 11.60 15.76 -3.94
CA TRP A 51 12.88 15.58 -3.24
C TRP A 51 13.89 14.78 -4.04
N ARG A 52 13.58 14.44 -5.31
CA ARG A 52 14.42 13.60 -6.18
C ARG A 52 14.85 12.30 -5.48
N SER A 53 13.98 11.76 -4.64
CA SER A 53 14.29 10.60 -3.81
C SER A 53 14.13 9.32 -4.62
N ARG A 54 15.24 8.64 -4.90
CA ARG A 54 15.25 7.35 -5.60
C ARG A 54 14.43 6.29 -4.89
N PHE A 55 14.43 6.30 -3.55
CA PHE A 55 13.66 5.36 -2.75
C PHE A 55 12.16 5.52 -2.99
N HIS A 56 11.64 6.75 -2.94
CA HIS A 56 10.21 7.01 -3.15
C HIS A 56 9.76 6.70 -4.57
N LEU A 57 10.59 7.03 -5.58
CA LEU A 57 10.32 6.66 -6.97
C LEU A 57 10.34 5.14 -7.18
N ALA A 58 11.26 4.43 -6.54
CA ALA A 58 11.31 2.97 -6.58
C ALA A 58 10.09 2.34 -5.91
N TYR A 59 9.67 2.85 -4.75
CA TYR A 59 8.45 2.40 -4.08
C TYR A 59 7.22 2.64 -4.97
N PHE A 60 7.09 3.83 -5.54
CA PHE A 60 6.02 4.15 -6.50
C PHE A 60 6.00 3.14 -7.66
N GLY A 61 7.13 2.93 -8.33
CA GLY A 61 7.23 2.00 -9.46
C GLY A 61 6.86 0.56 -9.09
N LEU A 62 7.37 0.06 -7.96
CA LEU A 62 7.07 -1.28 -7.45
C LEU A 62 5.59 -1.43 -7.06
N ALA A 63 5.03 -0.44 -6.37
CA ALA A 63 3.62 -0.45 -5.96
C ALA A 63 2.69 -0.37 -7.17
N SER A 64 3.00 0.46 -8.17
CA SER A 64 2.24 0.51 -9.43
C SER A 64 2.32 -0.80 -10.20
N ALA A 65 3.52 -1.39 -10.33
CA ALA A 65 3.70 -2.68 -10.98
C ALA A 65 2.90 -3.78 -10.27
N TYR A 66 2.88 -3.76 -8.93
CA TYR A 66 2.09 -4.68 -8.14
C TYR A 66 0.58 -4.50 -8.37
N CYS A 67 0.06 -3.26 -8.39
CA CYS A 67 -1.34 -3.00 -8.72
C CYS A 67 -1.71 -3.49 -10.12
N LEU A 68 -0.84 -3.29 -11.11
CA LEU A 68 -1.05 -3.78 -12.47
C LEU A 68 -1.03 -5.31 -12.55
N ALA A 69 -0.13 -5.97 -11.80
CA ALA A 69 -0.08 -7.42 -11.71
C ALA A 69 -1.36 -7.98 -11.08
N LEU A 70 -1.85 -7.37 -9.98
CA LEU A 70 -3.13 -7.74 -9.40
C LEU A 70 -4.28 -7.56 -10.40
N TRP A 71 -4.34 -6.41 -11.08
CA TRP A 71 -5.36 -6.17 -12.10
C TRP A 71 -5.34 -7.24 -13.19
N ALA A 72 -4.17 -7.57 -13.74
CA ALA A 72 -4.01 -8.58 -14.77
C ALA A 72 -4.47 -9.97 -14.30
N VAL A 73 -4.16 -10.35 -13.05
CA VAL A 73 -4.63 -11.61 -12.45
C VAL A 73 -6.15 -11.60 -12.33
N PHE A 74 -6.75 -10.54 -11.79
CA PHE A 74 -8.20 -10.46 -11.63
C PHE A 74 -8.95 -10.37 -12.97
N SER A 75 -8.44 -9.62 -13.94
CA SER A 75 -9.05 -9.53 -15.27
C SER A 75 -8.97 -10.86 -16.02
N GLY A 76 -7.85 -11.57 -15.90
CA GLY A 76 -7.70 -12.92 -16.47
C GLY A 76 -8.63 -13.94 -15.81
N ILE A 77 -8.89 -13.82 -14.50
CA ILE A 77 -9.87 -14.66 -13.80
C ILE A 77 -11.31 -14.35 -14.26
N VAL A 78 -11.64 -13.09 -14.53
CA VAL A 78 -13.00 -12.68 -14.97
C VAL A 78 -13.32 -13.19 -16.38
N GLU A 79 -12.32 -13.37 -17.26
CA GLU A 79 -12.51 -13.97 -18.59
C GLU A 79 -12.67 -15.51 -18.54
N ILE A 80 -12.14 -16.17 -17.50
CA ILE A 80 -12.36 -17.60 -17.27
C ILE A 80 -13.73 -17.75 -16.60
N ASN A 81 -14.77 -17.96 -17.42
CA ASN A 81 -16.16 -18.28 -17.04
C ASN A 81 -16.33 -18.63 -15.55
N PHE A 82 -17.10 -17.81 -14.82
CA PHE A 82 -17.50 -17.99 -13.42
C PHE A 82 -18.31 -19.29 -13.22
N SER A 83 -17.66 -20.44 -13.41
CA SER A 83 -18.18 -21.73 -13.02
C SER A 83 -18.06 -21.84 -11.50
N PRO A 84 -19.13 -22.18 -10.77
CA PRO A 84 -19.08 -22.41 -9.33
C PRO A 84 -17.97 -23.39 -8.91
N VAL A 85 -17.60 -24.31 -9.80
CA VAL A 85 -16.53 -25.31 -9.59
C VAL A 85 -15.13 -24.71 -9.67
N ALA A 86 -14.93 -23.67 -10.51
CA ALA A 86 -13.66 -22.94 -10.59
C ALA A 86 -13.46 -22.03 -9.37
N LEU A 87 -14.54 -21.41 -8.88
CA LEU A 87 -14.58 -20.67 -7.62
C LEU A 87 -14.23 -21.57 -6.44
N GLN A 88 -14.82 -22.76 -6.33
CA GLN A 88 -14.54 -23.68 -5.23
C GLN A 88 -13.09 -24.24 -5.24
N LYS A 89 -12.44 -24.32 -6.42
CA LYS A 89 -11.02 -24.67 -6.53
C LYS A 89 -10.09 -23.53 -6.15
N LEU A 90 -10.50 -22.28 -6.37
CA LEU A 90 -9.78 -21.09 -5.89
C LEU A 90 -9.76 -21.04 -4.35
N TRP A 91 -10.82 -21.50 -3.68
CA TRP A 91 -10.92 -21.55 -2.21
C TRP A 91 -9.84 -22.41 -1.52
N GLY A 92 -9.29 -23.44 -2.19
CA GLY A 92 -8.15 -24.21 -1.69
C GLY A 92 -6.80 -23.47 -1.76
N HIS A 93 -6.70 -22.48 -2.66
CA HIS A 93 -5.56 -21.58 -2.82
C HIS A 93 -5.72 -20.27 -2.04
N GLU A 94 -6.80 -20.10 -1.27
CA GLU A 94 -7.20 -18.81 -0.72
C GLU A 94 -6.27 -18.26 0.35
N VAL A 95 -5.61 -19.10 1.13
CA VAL A 95 -4.63 -18.59 2.09
C VAL A 95 -3.46 -17.95 1.37
N THR A 96 -2.97 -18.55 0.27
CA THR A 96 -1.83 -18.01 -0.48
C THR A 96 -2.21 -16.75 -1.25
N ALA A 97 -3.42 -16.71 -1.83
CA ALA A 97 -3.94 -15.54 -2.51
C ALA A 97 -4.21 -14.37 -1.53
N ILE A 98 -4.78 -14.65 -0.36
CA ILE A 98 -4.99 -13.65 0.70
C ILE A 98 -3.65 -13.15 1.25
N LEU A 99 -2.69 -14.03 1.49
CA LEU A 99 -1.33 -13.62 1.89
C LEU A 99 -0.68 -12.73 0.83
N ALA A 100 -0.80 -13.08 -0.45
CA ALA A 100 -0.25 -12.27 -1.53
C ALA A 100 -0.95 -10.90 -1.60
N VAL A 101 -2.28 -10.86 -1.55
CA VAL A 101 -3.09 -9.64 -1.73
C VAL A 101 -3.05 -8.72 -0.51
N VAL A 102 -2.95 -9.26 0.69
CA VAL A 102 -3.04 -8.49 1.95
C VAL A 102 -1.68 -8.34 2.61
N VAL A 103 -0.93 -9.43 2.81
CA VAL A 103 0.30 -9.36 3.61
C VAL A 103 1.43 -8.64 2.87
N ILE A 104 1.64 -8.93 1.58
CA ILE A 104 2.71 -8.27 0.82
C ILE A 104 2.51 -6.75 0.78
N PRO A 105 1.31 -6.21 0.45
CA PRO A 105 1.14 -4.77 0.39
C PRO A 105 1.10 -4.14 1.78
N LEU A 106 0.65 -4.87 2.81
CA LEU A 106 0.68 -4.39 4.18
C LEU A 106 2.12 -4.24 4.69
N VAL A 107 3.00 -5.21 4.42
CA VAL A 107 4.43 -5.11 4.76
C VAL A 107 5.07 -3.94 4.00
N GLY A 108 4.75 -3.78 2.71
CA GLY A 108 5.16 -2.63 1.91
C GLY A 108 4.70 -1.31 2.53
N ALA A 109 3.44 -1.22 2.92
CA ALA A 109 2.82 -0.04 3.50
C ALA A 109 3.43 0.35 4.84
N ILE A 110 3.68 -0.62 5.73
CA ILE A 110 4.37 -0.41 7.01
C ILE A 110 5.79 0.12 6.76
N LYS A 111 6.54 -0.51 5.85
CA LYS A 111 7.91 -0.10 5.54
C LYS A 111 7.96 1.32 4.97
N TYR A 112 7.04 1.66 4.07
CA TYR A 112 6.95 3.00 3.49
C TYR A 112 6.54 4.06 4.51
N TRP A 113 5.60 3.75 5.38
CA TRP A 113 5.21 4.63 6.49
C TRP A 113 6.40 4.91 7.41
N LYS A 114 7.16 3.88 7.78
CA LYS A 114 8.36 4.04 8.62
C LYS A 114 9.38 4.97 7.97
N VAL A 115 9.70 4.77 6.69
CA VAL A 115 10.65 5.66 5.99
C VAL A 115 10.11 7.10 5.91
N SER A 116 8.80 7.26 5.67
CA SER A 116 8.15 8.58 5.67
C SER A 116 8.23 9.27 7.04
N TYR A 117 8.16 8.50 8.14
CA TYR A 117 8.33 8.99 9.50
C TYR A 117 9.78 9.38 9.77
N ASP A 118 10.75 8.52 9.45
CA ASP A 118 12.18 8.77 9.64
C ASP A 118 12.67 10.00 8.81
N ASP A 119 12.09 10.23 7.63
CA ASP A 119 12.33 11.45 6.84
C ASP A 119 11.78 12.70 7.52
N CYS A 120 10.66 12.58 8.23
CA CYS A 120 10.10 13.65 9.02
C CYS A 120 11.03 13.99 10.18
N GLU A 121 11.48 13.00 10.97
CA GLU A 121 12.36 13.21 12.13
C GLU A 121 13.71 13.84 11.74
N ARG A 122 14.36 13.37 10.69
CA ARG A 122 15.63 13.93 10.21
C ARG A 122 15.53 15.39 9.78
N GLN A 123 14.36 15.84 9.31
CA GLN A 123 14.12 17.25 9.01
C GLN A 123 13.93 18.10 10.29
N GLU A 124 13.63 17.49 11.43
CA GLU A 124 13.50 18.19 12.71
C GLU A 124 14.85 18.42 13.39
N GLU A 125 15.76 17.45 13.29
CA GLU A 125 17.11 17.53 13.87
C GLU A 125 17.99 18.60 13.21
N GLN A 126 17.79 18.90 11.92
CA GLN A 126 18.57 19.91 11.18
C GLN A 126 18.24 21.37 11.53
N ILE A 127 17.27 21.61 12.42
CA ILE A 127 16.78 22.94 12.78
C ILE A 127 17.22 23.35 14.20
N VAL A 128 17.77 22.41 14.97
CA VAL A 128 18.34 22.63 16.32
C VAL A 128 19.84 22.86 16.20
#